data_AF-A0A7V0WL91-F1
#
_entry.id   AF-A0A7V0WL91-F1
#
_cell.length_a   1.000
_cell.length_b   1.000
_cell.length_c   1.000
_cell.angle_alpha   90.00
_cell.angle_beta   90.00
_cell.angle_gamma   90.00
#
_symmetry.space_group_name_H-M   'P 1'
#
loop_
_entity.id
_entity.type
_entity.pdbx_description
1 polymer ?
#
loop_
_entity_poly.entity_id
_entity_poly.type
_entity_poly.pdbx_seq_one_letter_code
_entity_poly.pdbx_strand_id
1 'polypeptide(L)' 'MWRQVVDEAERISLKHLLTLQEGVSENQFRQMSDAGVQLVVPRGLTDSYPKSVQPHLVTLESFMGDLRALMAASE' A
#
# COMPACT_ATOMS: atom_id res chain seq x y z
N MET A 1 11.72 -0.28 -8.91
CA MET A 1 10.77 -0.83 -7.91
C MET A 1 10.13 0.30 -7.10
N TRP A 2 8.83 0.18 -6.82
CA TRP A 2 7.82 1.22 -6.51
C TRP A 2 7.71 2.39 -7.49
N ARG A 3 8.81 3.05 -7.89
CA ARG A 3 8.76 4.15 -8.89
C ARG A 3 8.24 3.69 -10.25
N GLN A 4 8.67 2.52 -10.70
CA GLN A 4 8.14 1.90 -11.92
C GLN A 4 6.62 1.67 -11.87
N VAL A 5 6.07 1.35 -10.69
CA VAL A 5 4.60 1.19 -10.52
C VAL A 5 3.89 2.54 -10.69
N VAL A 6 4.55 3.65 -10.32
CA VAL A 6 4.01 4.99 -10.56
C VAL A 6 3.91 5.26 -12.07
N ASP A 7 4.98 4.95 -12.81
CA ASP A 7 5.06 5.20 -14.24
C ASP A 7 4.10 4.30 -15.04
N GLU A 8 4.00 3.01 -14.71
CA GLU A 8 3.14 2.05 -15.41
C GLU A 8 1.63 2.30 -15.18
N ALA A 9 1.27 2.89 -14.04
CA ALA A 9 -0.11 3.10 -13.64
C ALA A 9 -0.49 4.60 -13.58
N GLU A 10 0.03 5.41 -14.49
CA GLU A 10 -0.14 6.87 -14.51
C GLU A 10 -1.60 7.32 -14.31
N ARG A 11 -2.56 6.63 -14.94
CA ARG A 11 -4.00 6.94 -14.88
C ARG A 11 -4.69 6.59 -13.55
N ILE A 12 -4.02 5.88 -12.66
CA ILE A 12 -4.57 5.43 -11.36
C ILE A 12 -4.04 6.36 -10.26
N SER A 13 -4.91 7.17 -9.68
CA SER A 13 -4.53 8.13 -8.63
C SER A 13 -4.03 7.44 -7.35
N LEU A 14 -4.70 6.37 -6.91
CA LEU A 14 -4.33 5.56 -5.75
C LEU A 14 -3.89 4.15 -6.16
N LYS A 15 -2.60 3.87 -6.00
CA LYS A 15 -1.96 2.61 -6.41
C LYS A 15 -1.70 1.75 -5.18
N HIS A 16 -2.22 0.53 -5.15
CA HIS A 16 -1.95 -0.41 -4.07
C HIS A 16 -0.74 -1.27 -4.42
N LEU A 17 0.34 -1.14 -3.64
CA LEU A 17 1.57 -1.91 -3.82
C LEU A 17 1.69 -2.97 -2.71
N LEU A 18 1.43 -4.23 -3.07
CA LEU A 18 1.70 -5.36 -2.20
C LEU A 18 3.21 -5.63 -2.09
N THR A 19 3.73 -5.76 -0.87
CA THR A 19 5.16 -6.03 -0.65
C THR A 19 5.39 -6.95 0.56
N LEU A 20 6.50 -7.70 0.50
CA LEU A 20 7.06 -8.47 1.62
C LEU A 20 8.30 -7.81 2.23
N GLN A 21 8.61 -6.58 1.81
CA GLN A 21 9.74 -5.84 2.35
C GLN A 21 9.56 -5.56 3.85
N GLU A 22 10.61 -5.80 4.63
CA GLU A 22 10.68 -5.54 6.06
C GLU A 22 10.98 -4.05 6.33
N GLY A 23 9.97 -3.21 6.13
CA GLY A 23 10.03 -1.79 6.45
C GLY A 23 10.57 -0.90 5.32
N VAL A 24 10.29 0.40 5.44
CA VAL A 24 10.88 1.48 4.65
C VAL A 24 11.22 2.64 5.59
N SER A 25 12.17 3.50 5.20
CA SER A 25 12.39 4.74 5.95
C SER A 25 11.16 5.66 5.88
N GLU A 26 10.96 6.53 6.86
CA GLU A 26 9.87 7.52 6.83
C GLU A 26 9.94 8.44 5.60
N ASN A 27 11.16 8.80 5.18
CA ASN A 27 11.36 9.61 3.99
C ASN A 27 10.94 8.86 2.72
N GLN A 28 11.29 7.58 2.61
CA GLN A 28 10.86 6.74 1.50
C GLN A 28 9.34 6.55 1.51
N PHE A 29 8.75 6.28 2.68
CA PHE A 29 7.30 6.19 2.84
C PHE A 29 6.61 7.47 2.36
N ARG A 30 7.10 8.64 2.78
CA ARG A 30 6.56 9.94 2.34
C ARG A 30 6.60 10.07 0.81
N GLN A 31 7.73 9.74 0.18
CA GLN A 31 7.84 9.77 -1.29
C GLN A 31 6.83 8.83 -1.97
N MET A 32 6.58 7.66 -1.38
CA MET A 32 5.58 6.72 -1.88
C MET A 32 4.17 7.28 -1.74
N SER A 33 3.82 7.81 -0.57
CA SER A 33 2.52 8.44 -0.30
C SER A 33 2.27 9.65 -1.20
N ASP A 34 3.26 10.52 -1.38
CA ASP A 34 3.18 11.71 -2.25
C ASP A 34 2.94 11.32 -3.72
N ALA A 35 3.42 10.14 -4.14
CA ALA A 35 3.20 9.58 -5.47
C ALA A 35 1.90 8.77 -5.61
N GLY A 36 1.05 8.77 -4.57
CA GLY A 36 -0.21 8.02 -4.54
C GLY A 36 -0.04 6.52 -4.37
N VAL A 37 1.09 6.06 -3.83
CA VAL A 37 1.33 4.63 -3.53
C VAL A 37 0.89 4.32 -2.10
N GLN A 38 -0.10 3.44 -1.99
CA GLN A 38 -0.58 2.84 -0.76
C GLN A 38 0.11 1.48 -0.57
N LEU A 39 0.84 1.32 0.54
CA LEU A 39 1.44 0.04 0.87
C LEU A 39 0.40 -0.94 1.37
N VAL A 40 0.38 -2.13 0.76
CA VAL A 40 -0.33 -3.31 1.23
C VAL A 40 0.70 -4.29 1.78
N VAL A 41 0.58 -4.66 3.05
CA VAL A 41 1.60 -5.43 3.78
C VAL A 41 0.93 -6.58 4.54
N PRO A 42 1.53 -7.79 4.61
CA PRO A 42 1.06 -8.82 5.52
C PRO A 42 1.09 -8.34 6.98
N ARG A 43 0.06 -8.67 7.78
CA ARG A 43 -0.05 -8.22 9.18
C ARG A 43 1.21 -8.53 10.01
N GLY A 44 1.85 -9.67 9.78
CA GLY A 44 3.07 -10.07 10.48
C GLY A 44 4.31 -9.21 10.18
N LEU A 45 4.29 -8.40 9.12
CA LEU A 45 5.39 -7.52 8.76
C LEU A 45 5.16 -6.06 9.16
N THR A 46 3.98 -5.68 9.65
CA THR A 46 3.66 -4.30 10.05
C THR A 46 4.65 -3.75 11.08
N ASP A 47 5.09 -4.56 12.04
CA ASP A 47 6.01 -4.12 13.09
C ASP A 47 7.43 -3.81 12.61
N SER A 48 7.81 -4.23 11.39
CA SER A 48 9.09 -3.87 10.76
C SER A 48 9.13 -2.42 10.24
N TYR A 49 7.98 -1.74 10.17
CA TYR A 49 7.87 -0.36 9.70
C TYR A 49 7.97 0.64 10.87
N PRO A 50 8.42 1.89 10.62
CA PRO A 50 8.43 2.94 11.63
C PRO A 50 7.04 3.14 12.27
N LYS A 51 6.98 3.39 13.58
CA LYS A 51 5.71 3.54 14.30
C LYS A 51 4.81 4.66 13.75
N SER A 52 5.41 5.70 13.17
CA SER A 52 4.73 6.78 12.44
C SER A 52 4.07 6.31 11.14
N VAL A 53 4.59 5.25 10.51
CA VAL A 53 4.12 4.69 9.23
C VAL A 53 3.04 3.62 9.44
N GLN A 54 3.14 2.82 10.50
CA GLN A 54 2.25 1.68 10.77
C GLN A 54 0.74 2.00 10.63
N PRO A 55 0.21 3.13 11.13
CA PRO A 55 -1.22 3.47 11.00
C PRO A 55 -1.68 3.67 9.56
N HIS A 56 -0.76 3.93 8.63
CA HIS A 56 -1.03 4.18 7.23
C HIS A 56 -0.88 2.94 6.35
N LEU A 57 -0.49 1.79 6.90
CA LEU A 57 -0.36 0.56 6.14
C LEU A 57 -1.72 -0.13 6.00
N VAL A 58 -1.99 -0.66 4.81
CA VAL A 58 -3.15 -1.52 4.57
C VAL A 58 -2.71 -2.97 4.73
N THR A 59 -3.46 -3.75 5.51
CA THR A 59 -3.17 -5.19 5.59
C THR A 59 -3.69 -5.91 4.34
N LEU A 60 -3.00 -6.97 3.90
CA LEU A 60 -3.51 -7.80 2.79
C LEU A 60 -4.95 -8.31 3.04
N GLU A 61 -5.26 -8.67 4.29
CA GLU A 61 -6.60 -9.11 4.69
C GLU A 61 -7.65 -8.00 4.47
N SER A 62 -7.37 -6.77 4.93
CA SER A 62 -8.26 -5.62 4.72
C SER A 62 -8.45 -5.32 3.24
N PHE A 63 -7.36 -5.26 2.47
CA PHE A 63 -7.42 -4.98 1.03
C PHE A 63 -8.29 -5.99 0.28
N MET A 64 -8.15 -7.28 0.59
CA MET A 64 -8.99 -8.33 -0.01
C MET A 64 -10.46 -8.20 0.40
N GLY A 65 -10.74 -7.78 1.64
CA GLY A 65 -12.09 -7.47 2.11
C GLY A 65 -12.73 -6.33 1.33
N ASP A 66 -12.00 -5.23 1.17
CA ASP A 66 -12.44 -4.05 0.44
C ASP A 66 -12.75 -4.37 -1.03
N LEU A 67 -11.88 -5.14 -1.70
CA LEU A 67 -12.10 -5.57 -3.08
C LEU A 67 -13.35 -6.44 -3.23
N ARG A 68 -13.59 -7.38 -2.31
CA ARG A 68 -14.80 -8.22 -2.36
C ARG A 68 -16.07 -7.38 -2.19
N ALA A 69 -16.06 -6.43 -1.26
CA ALA A 69 -17.18 -5.52 -1.04
C ALA A 69 -17.44 -4.65 -2.28
N LEU A 70 -16.38 -4.12 -2.91
CA LEU A 70 -16.48 -3.34 -4.13
C LEU A 70 -17.10 -4.12 -5.29
N MET A 71 -16.68 -5.38 -5.47
CA MET A 71 -17.22 -6.25 -6.52
C MET A 71 -18.71 -6.53 -6.31
N ALA A 72 -19.12 -6.83 -5.07
CA ALA A 72 -20.53 -7.09 -4.75
C ALA A 72 -21.44 -5.85 -4.89
N ALA A 73 -20.89 -4.65 -4.70
CA ALA A 73 -21.63 -3.39 -4.90
C ALA A 73 -21.72 -2.97 -6.39
N SER A 74 -20.97 -3.64 -7.27
CA SER A 74 -20.95 -3.39 -8.71
C SER A 74 -21.88 -4.33 -9.49
N GLU A 75 -22.56 -5.25 -8.79
CA GLU A 75 -23.63 -6.14 -9.29
C GLU A 75 -25.02 -5.55 -8.97
#